data_AF-A0A2M7YGD0-F1
#
_entry.id   AF-A0A2M7YGD0-F1
#
_cell.length_a   1.000
_cell.length_b   1.000
_cell.length_c   1.000
_cell.angle_alpha   90.00
_cell.angle_beta   90.00
_cell.angle_gamma   90.00
#
_symmetry.space_group_name_H-M   'P 1'
#
loop_
_entity.id
_entity.type
_entity.pdbx_description
1 polymer ?
#
loop_
_entity_poly.entity_id
_entity_poly.type
_entity_poly.pdbx_seq_one_letter_code
_entity_poly.pdbx_strand_id
1 'polypeptide(L)' 'MSKLKPISFRELVSKLKEFDFEGPYPGGKHLFMIKGNERITLPNPHKKEISTDLLIRILRQAGVKREDWAK' A
#
# COMPACT_ATOMS: atom_id res chain seq x y z
N MET A 1 12.32 -4.69 -16.00
CA MET A 1 11.16 -4.30 -15.16
C MET A 1 11.12 -5.22 -13.96
N SER A 2 11.29 -4.70 -12.75
CA SER A 2 11.20 -5.49 -11.53
C SER A 2 9.80 -6.08 -11.38
N LYS A 3 9.69 -7.39 -11.19
CA LYS A 3 8.40 -8.08 -11.04
C LYS A 3 7.82 -7.79 -9.66
N LEU A 4 6.65 -7.19 -9.62
CA LEU A 4 5.85 -7.14 -8.39
C LEU A 4 5.36 -8.55 -8.05
N LYS A 5 5.45 -8.92 -6.78
CA LYS A 5 4.92 -10.17 -6.23
C LYS A 5 3.71 -9.85 -5.35
N PRO A 6 2.79 -10.81 -5.14
CA PRO A 6 1.81 -10.69 -4.08
C PRO A 6 2.52 -10.47 -2.74
N ILE A 7 1.95 -9.60 -1.90
CA ILE A 7 2.49 -9.28 -0.58
C ILE A 7 1.39 -9.37 0.47
N SER A 8 1.78 -9.61 1.71
CA SER A 8 0.86 -9.54 2.84
C SER A 8 0.44 -8.09 3.13
N PHE A 9 -0.69 -7.93 3.83
CA PHE A 9 -1.13 -6.62 4.32
C PHE A 9 -0.08 -5.95 5.21
N ARG A 10 0.62 -6.74 6.04
CA ARG A 10 1.67 -6.24 6.94
C ARG A 10 2.87 -5.69 6.15
N GLU A 11 3.30 -6.39 5.10
CA GLU A 11 4.38 -5.91 4.22
C GLU A 11 3.97 -4.65 3.48
N LEU A 12 2.73 -4.56 2.99
CA LEU A 12 2.22 -3.33 2.37
C LEU A 12 2.35 -2.15 3.33
N VAL A 13 1.85 -2.29 4.56
CA VAL A 13 1.92 -1.23 5.57
C VAL A 13 3.36 -0.87 5.91
N SER A 14 4.23 -1.87 6.11
CA SER A 14 5.64 -1.64 6.45
C SER A 14 6.35 -0.84 5.37
N LYS A 15 6.23 -1.26 4.10
CA LYS A 15 6.86 -0.56 2.98
C LYS A 15 6.28 0.83 2.77
N LEU A 16 4.96 1.01 2.91
CA LEU A 16 4.35 2.35 2.82
C LEU A 16 4.93 3.30 3.89
N LYS A 17 5.22 2.82 5.10
CA LYS A 17 5.91 3.63 6.12
C LYS A 17 7.32 4.04 5.70
N GLU A 18 8.05 3.20 4.98
CA GLU A 18 9.35 3.55 4.39
C GLU A 18 9.22 4.65 3.32
N PHE A 19 8.04 4.81 2.73
CA PHE A 19 7.69 5.92 1.83
C PHE A 19 7.04 7.11 2.57
N ASP A 20 7.26 7.28 3.88
CA ASP A 20 6.72 8.37 4.70
C ASP A 20 5.19 8.38 4.84
N PHE A 21 4.52 7.25 4.63
CA PHE A 21 3.09 7.14 4.95
C PHE A 21 2.89 6.86 6.44
N GLU A 22 1.97 7.61 7.06
CA GLU A 22 1.57 7.47 8.44
C GLU A 22 0.29 6.63 8.59
N GLY A 23 0.13 5.95 9.74
CA GLY A 23 -0.99 5.08 10.06
C GLY A 23 -0.60 3.59 10.22
N PRO A 24 -1.51 2.64 9.92
CA PRO A 24 -2.85 2.81 9.36
C PRO A 24 -3.89 3.31 10.38
N TYR A 25 -4.79 4.18 9.92
CA TYR A 25 -5.90 4.73 10.69
C TYR A 25 -7.24 4.04 10.36
N PRO A 26 -8.16 3.93 11.32
CA PRO A 26 -9.50 3.39 11.07
C PRO A 26 -10.37 4.37 10.27
N GLY A 27 -10.85 3.95 9.10
CA GLY A 27 -11.74 4.72 8.23
C GLY A 27 -13.16 4.17 8.16
N GLY A 28 -13.62 3.48 9.21
CA GLY A 28 -14.87 2.73 9.22
C GLY A 28 -14.70 1.35 8.57
N LYS A 29 -15.07 1.22 7.29
CA LYS A 29 -15.02 -0.06 6.56
C LYS A 29 -13.60 -0.48 6.13
N HIS A 30 -12.73 0.49 5.88
CA HIS A 30 -11.37 0.27 5.39
C HIS A 30 -10.38 1.11 6.18
N LEU A 31 -9.17 0.55 6.36
CA LEU A 31 -8.04 1.29 6.91
C LEU A 31 -7.53 2.29 5.87
N PHE A 32 -6.82 3.33 6.30
CA PHE A 32 -6.16 4.25 5.40
C PHE A 32 -4.82 4.72 5.97
N MET A 33 -3.93 5.18 5.09
CA MET A 33 -2.67 5.84 5.46
C MET A 33 -2.59 7.20 4.79
N ILE A 34 -1.80 8.11 5.36
CA ILE A 34 -1.66 9.49 4.87
C ILE A 34 -0.19 9.84 4.65
N LYS A 35 0.09 10.67 3.66
CA LYS A 35 1.41 11.29 3.42
C LYS A 35 1.18 12.74 3.05
N GLY A 36 1.39 13.67 4.00
CA GLY A 36 1.00 15.06 3.81
C GLY A 36 -0.49 15.20 3.47
N ASN A 37 -0.81 15.66 2.26
CA ASN A 37 -2.19 15.79 1.77
C ASN A 37 -2.71 14.56 1.02
N GLU A 38 -1.86 13.55 0.79
CA GLU A 38 -2.26 12.32 0.10
C GLU A 38 -2.87 11.33 1.08
N ARG A 39 -3.99 10.72 0.70
CA ARG A 39 -4.66 9.67 1.47
C ARG A 39 -4.83 8.44 0.61
N ILE A 40 -4.36 7.29 1.12
CA ILE A 40 -4.51 6.00 0.47
C ILE A 40 -5.40 5.07 1.29
N THR A 41 -6.36 4.44 0.64
CA THR A 41 -7.24 3.46 1.29
C THR A 41 -6.59 2.08 1.18
N LEU A 42 -6.47 1.38 2.30
CA LEU A 42 -5.93 0.05 2.36
C LEU A 42 -7.04 -1.01 2.23
N PRO A 43 -6.78 -2.15 1.57
CA PRO A 43 -7.72 -3.24 1.52
C PRO A 43 -7.94 -3.86 2.91
N ASN A 44 -9.04 -4.57 3.09
CA ASN A 44 -9.36 -5.18 4.37
C ASN A 44 -8.32 -6.30 4.71
N PRO A 45 -7.78 -6.37 5.95
CA PRO A 45 -6.66 -7.27 6.27
C PRO A 45 -7.01 -8.76 6.24
N HIS A 46 -8.29 -9.12 6.06
CA HIS A 46 -8.76 -10.51 6.03
C HIS A 46 -8.25 -11.31 4.81
N LYS A 47 -7.74 -10.66 3.77
CA LYS A 47 -7.11 -11.37 2.64
C LYS A 47 -5.65 -11.69 2.98
N LYS A 48 -5.28 -12.97 2.88
CA LYS A 48 -3.90 -13.47 3.14
C LYS A 48 -2.85 -12.71 2.33
N GLU A 49 -3.14 -12.41 1.06
CA GLU A 49 -2.24 -11.70 0.17
C GLU A 49 -2.96 -10.64 -0.66
N ILE A 50 -2.25 -9.59 -0.97
CA ILE A 50 -2.62 -8.51 -1.88
C ILE A 50 -2.12 -8.90 -3.26
N SER A 51 -3.03 -9.07 -4.21
CA SER A 51 -2.66 -9.40 -5.58
C SER A 51 -1.80 -8.29 -6.20
N THR A 52 -0.99 -8.66 -7.19
CA THR A 52 -0.15 -7.71 -7.93
C THR A 52 -0.97 -6.60 -8.59
N ASP A 53 -2.16 -6.91 -9.12
CA ASP A 53 -3.06 -5.90 -9.71
C ASP A 53 -3.55 -4.89 -8.65
N LEU A 54 -3.95 -5.37 -7.47
CA LEU A 54 -4.39 -4.49 -6.39
C LEU A 54 -3.24 -3.64 -5.87
N LEU A 55 -2.05 -4.23 -5.71
CA LEU A 55 -0.84 -3.51 -5.34
C LEU A 55 -0.53 -2.39 -6.35
N ILE A 56 -0.61 -2.68 -7.65
CA ILE A 56 -0.40 -1.67 -8.71
C ILE A 56 -1.37 -0.48 -8.56
N ARG A 57 -2.65 -0.74 -8.24
CA ARG A 57 -3.64 0.33 -8.06
C ARG A 57 -3.31 1.19 -6.84
N ILE A 58 -2.91 0.55 -5.73
CA ILE A 58 -2.50 1.26 -4.50
C ILE A 58 -1.27 2.12 -4.76
N LEU A 59 -0.23 1.57 -5.41
CA LEU A 59 0.99 2.32 -5.73
C LEU A 59 0.71 3.53 -6.64
N ARG A 60 -0.19 3.39 -7.62
CA ARG A 60 -0.63 4.52 -8.45
C ARG A 60 -1.33 5.60 -7.65
N GLN A 61 -2.18 5.24 -6.68
CA GLN A 61 -2.84 6.22 -5.80
C GLN A 61 -1.83 6.88 -4.85
N ALA A 62 -0.80 6.15 -4.43
CA ALA A 62 0.27 6.62 -3.56
C ALA A 62 1.35 7.45 -4.27
N GLY A 63 1.27 7.63 -5.59
CA GLY A 63 2.32 8.29 -6.38
C GLY A 63 3.65 7.51 -6.42
N VAL A 64 3.69 6.26 -5.96
CA VAL A 64 4.91 5.45 -5.88
C VAL A 64 5.14 4.71 -7.20
N LYS A 65 6.31 4.92 -7.80
CA LYS A 65 6.70 4.18 -9.00
C LYS A 65 7.01 2.73 -8.65
N ARG A 66 6.66 1.81 -9.55
CA ARG A 66 6.93 0.36 -9.37
C ARG A 66 8.41 0.05 -9.19
N GLU A 67 9.27 0.82 -9.84
CA GLU A 67 10.72 0.68 -9.76
C GLU A 67 11.26 1.02 -8.37
N ASP A 68 10.70 2.05 -7.74
CA ASP A 68 11.09 2.44 -6.38
C ASP A 68 10.55 1.47 -5.34
N TRP A 69 9.36 0.90 -5.58
CA TRP A 69 8.79 -0.14 -4.71
C TRP A 69 9.56 -1.47 -4.71
N ALA A 70 10.15 -1.81 -5.85
CA ALA A 70 10.80 -3.10 -6.08
C ALA A 70 12.33 -3.08 -5.86
N LYS A 71 12.87 -1.93 -5.46
CA LYS A 71 14.18 -1.84 -4.81
C LYS A 71 14.09 -2.40 -3.38
#